data_AF-A0AAQ0Q7A4-F1
#
_entry.id   AF-A0AAQ0Q7A4-F1
#
_cell.length_a   1.000
_cell.length_b   1.000
_cell.length_c   1.000
_cell.angle_alpha   90.00
_cell.angle_beta   90.00
_cell.angle_gamma   90.00
#
_symmetry.space_group_name_H-M   'P 1'
#
loop_
_entity.id
_entity.type
_entity.pdbx_description
1 polymer ?
#
loop_
_entity_poly.entity_id
_entity_poly.type
_entity_poly.pdbx_seq_one_letter_code
_entity_poly.pdbx_strand_id
1 'polypeptide(L)'
;MTLQEAIDHALKKANQLGNCECANEHLQLAEWLKELQNIKAEKEAAYSPWRDPKKELPKDGEMVLIREYFRSARHGRFVNHVREFMYFEQYGFKLEEDINKHLGYRITHWMPIPDIPNK
;
A
#
# COMPACT_ATOMS: atom_id res chain seq x y z
N MET A 1 20.64 11.41 -3.44
CA MET A 1 20.13 12.49 -2.58
C MET A 1 18.74 12.11 -2.10
N THR A 2 18.60 11.77 -0.84
CA THR A 2 17.31 11.45 -0.20
C THR A 2 16.55 12.74 0.15
N LEU A 3 15.25 12.63 0.45
CA LEU A 3 14.45 13.78 0.87
C LEU A 3 14.99 14.41 2.16
N GLN A 4 15.45 13.57 3.10
CA GLN A 4 16.08 14.02 4.33
C GLN A 4 17.39 14.78 4.06
N GLU A 5 18.24 14.25 3.18
CA GLU A 5 19.48 14.92 2.76
C GLU A 5 19.22 16.29 2.12
N ALA A 6 18.12 16.44 1.37
CA ALA A 6 17.74 17.71 0.76
C ALA A 6 17.28 18.75 1.81
N ILE A 7 16.51 18.32 2.82
CA ILE A 7 16.11 19.16 3.96
C ILE A 7 17.35 19.63 4.72
N ASP A 8 18.24 18.69 5.07
CA ASP A 8 19.45 18.99 5.84
C ASP A 8 20.38 19.94 5.08
N HIS A 9 20.50 19.76 3.76
CA HIS A 9 21.26 20.67 2.90
C HIS A 9 20.67 22.08 2.89
N ALA A 10 19.35 22.24 2.76
CA ALA A 10 18.69 23.54 2.76
C ALA A 10 18.89 24.27 4.09
N LEU A 11 18.71 23.58 5.22
CA LEU A 11 18.97 24.15 6.56
C LEU A 11 20.45 24.54 6.75
N LYS A 12 21.38 23.70 6.29
CA LYS A 12 22.81 24.00 6.34
C LYS A 12 23.15 25.25 5.52
N LYS A 13 22.55 25.40 4.33
CA LYS A 13 22.75 26.57 3.48
C LYS A 13 22.18 27.85 4.09
N ALA A 14 20.98 27.80 4.66
CA ALA A 14 20.41 28.91 5.41
C ALA A 14 21.36 29.39 6.53
N ASN A 15 21.84 28.47 7.35
CA ASN A 15 22.76 28.78 8.45
C ASN A 15 24.10 29.36 7.97
N GLN A 16 24.61 28.90 6.82
CA GLN A 16 25.85 29.41 6.23
C GLN A 16 25.71 30.84 5.69
N LEU A 17 24.53 31.19 5.16
CA LEU A 17 24.26 32.48 4.53
C LEU A 17 23.87 33.57 5.54
N GLY A 18 23.52 33.20 6.78
CA GLY A 18 23.25 34.14 7.86
C GLY A 18 21.94 34.92 7.66
N ASN A 19 21.89 36.21 8.02
CA ASN A 19 20.66 37.00 8.00
C ASN A 19 20.48 37.76 6.67
N CYS A 20 20.30 37.00 5.58
CA CYS A 20 20.01 37.57 4.25
C CYS A 20 18.78 36.91 3.61
N GLU A 21 18.25 37.54 2.57
CA GLU A 21 17.06 37.06 1.84
C GLU A 21 17.25 35.63 1.31
N CYS A 22 18.43 35.32 0.77
CA CYS A 22 18.77 33.96 0.31
C CYS A 22 18.69 32.92 1.44
N ALA A 23 19.05 33.29 2.68
CA ALA A 23 18.95 32.38 3.82
C ALA A 23 17.49 32.09 4.17
N ASN A 24 16.62 33.10 4.09
CA ASN A 24 15.18 32.94 4.31
C ASN A 24 14.54 32.06 3.23
N GLU A 25 14.94 32.21 1.96
CA GLU A 25 14.49 31.32 0.88
C GLU A 25 14.90 29.87 1.13
N HIS A 26 16.11 29.63 1.64
CA HIS A 26 16.55 28.29 2.00
C HIS A 26 15.78 27.70 3.20
N LEU A 27 15.38 28.53 4.17
CA LEU A 27 14.50 28.10 5.26
C LEU A 27 13.11 27.72 4.75
N GLN A 28 12.52 28.57 3.90
CA GLN A 28 11.23 28.30 3.27
C GLN A 28 11.25 27.00 2.45
N LEU A 29 12.33 26.77 1.68
CA LEU A 29 12.52 25.53 0.95
C LEU A 29 12.58 24.32 1.90
N ALA A 30 13.28 24.43 3.02
CA ALA A 30 13.35 23.35 4.01
C ALA A 30 11.96 23.06 4.62
N GLU A 31 11.14 24.08 4.84
CA GLU A 31 9.76 23.92 5.32
C GLU A 31 8.88 23.19 4.29
N TRP A 32 8.90 23.60 3.02
CA TRP A 32 8.17 22.91 1.96
C TRP A 32 8.59 21.45 1.80
N LEU A 33 9.88 21.15 1.94
CA LEU A 33 10.37 19.77 1.87
C LEU A 33 9.87 18.92 3.05
N LYS A 34 9.73 19.50 4.26
CA LYS A 34 9.12 18.84 5.41
C LYS A 34 7.63 18.59 5.21
N GLU A 35 6.90 19.56 4.67
CA GLU A 35 5.49 19.38 4.31
C GLU A 35 5.31 18.25 3.30
N LEU A 36 6.15 18.23 2.26
CA LEU A 36 6.16 17.15 1.28
C LEU A 36 6.44 15.78 1.92
N GLN A 37 7.35 15.71 2.89
CA GLN A 37 7.63 14.48 3.64
C GLN A 37 6.40 14.00 4.41
N ASN A 38 5.71 14.90 5.10
CA ASN A 38 4.48 14.58 5.83
C ASN A 38 3.36 14.11 4.89
N ILE A 39 3.14 14.81 3.78
CA ILE A 39 2.13 14.42 2.77
C ILE A 39 2.44 13.02 2.22
N LYS A 40 3.72 12.69 1.99
CA LYS A 40 4.10 11.34 1.55
C LYS A 40 3.79 10.29 2.61
N ALA A 41 4.13 10.56 3.87
CA ALA A 41 3.84 9.65 4.98
C ALA A 41 2.32 9.46 5.18
N GLU A 42 1.53 10.53 5.09
CA GLU A 42 0.08 10.48 5.17
C GLU A 42 -0.53 9.70 4.00
N LYS A 43 -0.04 9.92 2.77
CA LYS A 43 -0.46 9.14 1.60
C LYS A 43 -0.12 7.67 1.74
N GLU A 44 1.04 7.34 2.27
CA GLU A 44 1.45 5.96 2.53
C GLU A 44 0.58 5.33 3.62
N ALA A 45 0.28 6.05 4.69
CA ALA A 45 -0.63 5.61 5.75
C ALA A 45 -2.09 5.45 5.26
N ALA A 46 -2.53 6.31 4.34
CA ALA A 46 -3.87 6.26 3.74
C ALA A 46 -3.97 5.25 2.58
N TYR A 47 -2.83 4.80 2.04
CA TYR A 47 -2.79 3.86 0.93
C TYR A 47 -3.18 2.46 1.42
N SER A 48 -4.37 2.02 1.03
CA SER A 48 -4.76 0.61 1.17
C SER A 48 -4.22 -0.17 -0.04
N PRO A 49 -3.38 -1.20 0.17
CA PRO A 49 -2.94 -2.06 -0.93
C PRO A 49 -4.06 -2.96 -1.45
N TRP A 50 -5.18 -3.05 -0.72
CA TRP A 50 -6.34 -3.85 -1.09
C TRP A 50 -7.10 -3.25 -2.29
N ARG A 51 -7.29 -4.06 -3.31
CA ARG A 51 -8.03 -3.82 -4.55
C ARG A 51 -9.34 -4.58 -4.53
N ASP A 52 -10.35 -3.98 -5.17
CA ASP A 52 -11.65 -4.61 -5.38
C ASP A 52 -11.58 -5.48 -6.66
N PRO A 53 -11.81 -6.81 -6.57
CA PRO A 53 -11.79 -7.72 -7.71
C PRO A 53 -12.74 -7.32 -8.85
N LYS A 54 -13.77 -6.51 -8.57
CA LYS A 54 -14.71 -6.01 -9.60
C LYS A 54 -14.17 -4.83 -10.40
N LYS A 55 -13.15 -4.13 -9.88
CA LYS A 55 -12.56 -2.95 -10.52
C LYS A 55 -11.25 -3.27 -11.21
N GLU A 56 -10.44 -4.10 -10.56
CA GLU A 56 -9.10 -4.45 -11.01
C GLU A 56 -8.85 -5.92 -10.69
N LEU A 57 -8.17 -6.62 -11.59
CA LEU A 57 -7.77 -8.01 -11.43
C LEU A 57 -6.25 -8.11 -11.45
N PRO A 58 -5.66 -9.10 -10.76
CA PRO A 58 -4.22 -9.38 -10.88
C PRO A 58 -3.82 -9.77 -12.30
N LYS A 59 -2.52 -9.77 -12.57
CA LYS A 59 -1.99 -10.28 -13.84
C LYS A 59 -1.98 -11.80 -13.84
N ASP A 60 -2.06 -12.40 -15.04
CA ASP A 60 -1.97 -13.84 -15.20
C ASP A 60 -0.65 -14.40 -14.65
N GLY A 61 -0.75 -15.47 -13.85
CA GLY A 61 0.38 -16.10 -13.16
C GLY A 61 0.89 -15.35 -11.92
N GLU A 62 0.25 -14.28 -11.48
CA GLU A 62 0.69 -13.47 -10.34
C GLU A 62 0.30 -14.09 -9.00
N MET A 63 1.25 -14.12 -8.06
CA MET A 63 0.98 -14.47 -6.66
C MET A 63 0.48 -13.25 -5.90
N VAL A 64 -0.73 -13.35 -5.34
CA VAL A 64 -1.39 -12.27 -4.60
C VAL A 64 -1.90 -12.74 -3.25
N LEU A 65 -2.19 -11.79 -2.35
CA LEU A 65 -2.96 -12.05 -1.14
C LEU A 65 -4.44 -11.78 -1.42
N ILE A 66 -5.31 -12.74 -1.12
CA ILE A 66 -6.76 -12.57 -1.20
C ILE A 66 -7.37 -12.51 0.18
N ARG A 67 -8.42 -11.70 0.32
CA ARG A 67 -9.28 -11.66 1.50
C ARG A 67 -10.55 -12.45 1.24
N GLU A 68 -10.60 -13.63 1.82
CA GLU A 68 -11.72 -14.55 1.76
C GLU A 68 -12.75 -14.21 2.83
N TYR A 69 -14.01 -14.34 2.47
CA TYR A 69 -15.13 -14.25 3.39
C TYR A 69 -16.01 -15.48 3.24
N PHE A 70 -16.11 -16.27 4.30
CA PHE A 70 -16.85 -17.54 4.27
C PHE A 70 -17.44 -17.88 5.64
N ARG A 71 -18.41 -18.79 5.64
CA ARG A 71 -18.99 -19.35 6.85
C ARG A 71 -18.09 -20.45 7.41
N SER A 72 -17.48 -20.20 8.57
CA SER A 72 -16.62 -21.17 9.24
C SER A 72 -17.41 -22.42 9.62
N ALA A 73 -16.97 -23.60 9.16
CA ALA A 73 -17.55 -24.87 9.56
C ALA A 73 -17.39 -25.15 11.07
N ARG A 74 -16.35 -24.58 11.71
CA ARG A 74 -16.05 -24.79 13.14
C ARG A 74 -17.02 -24.06 14.07
N HIS A 75 -17.41 -22.84 13.73
CA HIS A 75 -18.19 -21.96 14.61
C HIS A 75 -19.52 -21.51 14.00
N GLY A 76 -19.80 -21.83 12.73
CA GLY A 76 -21.00 -21.42 12.00
C GLY A 76 -21.10 -19.92 11.70
N ARG A 77 -20.10 -19.12 12.11
CA ARG A 77 -20.01 -17.66 11.91
C ARG A 77 -19.25 -17.33 10.64
N PHE A 78 -19.57 -16.18 10.04
CA PHE A 78 -18.78 -15.63 8.96
C PHE A 78 -17.46 -15.06 9.49
N VAL A 79 -16.38 -15.40 8.80
CA VAL A 79 -15.02 -14.95 9.14
C VAL A 79 -14.34 -14.38 7.91
N ASN A 80 -13.39 -13.46 8.15
CA ASN A 80 -12.45 -13.02 7.13
C ASN A 80 -11.13 -13.75 7.33
N HIS A 81 -10.53 -14.22 6.25
CA HIS A 81 -9.21 -14.84 6.26
C HIS A 81 -8.36 -14.29 5.12
N VAL A 82 -7.06 -14.16 5.33
CA VAL A 82 -6.12 -13.72 4.29
C VAL A 82 -5.23 -14.90 3.94
N ARG A 83 -5.17 -15.25 2.66
CA ARG A 83 -4.27 -16.30 2.16
C ARG A 83 -3.60 -15.89 0.86
N GLU A 84 -2.49 -16.55 0.55
CA GLU A 84 -1.84 -16.49 -0.75
C GLU A 84 -2.66 -17.22 -1.82
N PHE A 85 -2.68 -16.68 -3.03
CA PHE A 85 -3.41 -17.22 -4.16
C PHE A 85 -2.65 -16.91 -5.46
N MET A 86 -2.46 -17.94 -6.29
CA MET A 86 -1.94 -17.78 -7.64
C MET A 86 -3.08 -17.46 -8.59
N TYR A 87 -3.06 -16.26 -9.18
CA TYR A 87 -4.10 -15.83 -10.10
C TYR A 87 -3.84 -16.36 -11.51
N PHE A 88 -4.87 -16.92 -12.12
CA PHE A 88 -4.87 -17.32 -13.52
C PHE A 88 -6.06 -16.67 -14.23
N GLU A 89 -5.81 -15.91 -15.29
CA GLU A 89 -6.82 -15.17 -16.04
C GLU A 89 -7.88 -16.10 -16.65
N GLN A 90 -7.46 -17.32 -17.04
CA GLN A 90 -8.34 -18.35 -17.59
C GLN A 90 -9.53 -18.69 -16.67
N TYR A 91 -9.33 -18.66 -15.35
CA TYR A 91 -10.33 -19.08 -14.36
C TYR A 91 -10.82 -17.90 -13.50
N GLY A 92 -9.97 -16.91 -13.31
CA GLY A 92 -10.17 -15.81 -12.37
C GLY A 92 -10.39 -16.28 -10.94
N PHE A 93 -11.01 -15.42 -10.13
CA PHE A 93 -11.41 -15.76 -8.76
C PHE A 93 -12.68 -16.64 -8.70
N LYS A 94 -13.44 -16.69 -9.80
CA LYS A 94 -14.76 -17.30 -9.85
C LYS A 94 -14.73 -18.81 -9.65
N LEU A 95 -13.73 -19.49 -10.21
CA LEU A 95 -13.55 -20.93 -10.01
C LEU A 95 -13.53 -21.29 -8.52
N GLU A 96 -12.76 -20.51 -7.76
CA GLU A 96 -12.58 -20.75 -6.34
C GLU A 96 -13.83 -20.44 -5.52
N GLU A 97 -14.58 -19.41 -5.94
CA GLU A 97 -15.88 -19.09 -5.37
C GLU A 97 -16.95 -20.14 -5.66
N ASP A 98 -16.96 -20.70 -6.87
CA ASP A 98 -17.93 -21.71 -7.28
C ASP A 98 -17.69 -23.04 -6.55
N ILE A 99 -16.42 -23.46 -6.37
CA ILE A 99 -16.06 -24.66 -5.59
C ILE A 99 -16.55 -24.54 -4.14
N ASN A 100 -16.40 -23.37 -3.53
CA ASN A 100 -16.71 -23.13 -2.12
C ASN A 100 -18.07 -22.46 -1.88
N LYS A 101 -18.93 -22.41 -2.90
CA LYS A 101 -20.23 -21.72 -2.86
C LYS A 101 -21.13 -22.14 -1.69
N HIS A 102 -21.06 -23.40 -1.29
CA HIS A 102 -21.82 -23.96 -0.18
C HIS A 102 -21.50 -23.32 1.18
N LEU A 103 -20.31 -22.70 1.32
CA LEU A 103 -19.90 -21.96 2.51
C LEU A 103 -20.26 -20.46 2.45
N GLY A 104 -20.96 -20.02 1.39
CA GLY A 104 -21.14 -18.59 1.11
C GLY A 104 -19.80 -17.88 0.88
N TYR A 105 -18.82 -18.62 0.35
CA TYR A 105 -17.47 -18.14 0.11
C TYR A 105 -17.47 -17.05 -0.97
N ARG A 106 -16.72 -15.98 -0.72
CA ARG A 106 -16.45 -14.92 -1.68
C ARG A 106 -15.09 -14.30 -1.43
N ILE A 107 -14.43 -13.88 -2.50
CA ILE A 107 -13.21 -13.08 -2.45
C ILE A 107 -13.64 -11.62 -2.45
N THR A 108 -13.34 -10.92 -1.36
CA THR A 108 -13.78 -9.53 -1.18
C THR A 108 -12.76 -8.54 -1.72
N HIS A 109 -11.47 -8.82 -1.54
CA HIS A 109 -10.37 -7.95 -1.91
C HIS A 109 -9.15 -8.81 -2.27
N TRP A 110 -8.25 -8.25 -3.08
CA TRP A 110 -6.92 -8.81 -3.31
C TRP A 110 -5.86 -7.72 -3.14
N MET A 111 -4.60 -8.08 -2.92
CA MET A 111 -3.48 -7.14 -2.94
C MET A 111 -2.21 -7.85 -3.44
N PRO A 112 -1.28 -7.12 -4.08
CA PRO A 112 0.04 -7.68 -4.38
C PRO A 112 0.77 -8.06 -3.08
N ILE A 113 1.58 -9.12 -3.14
CA ILE A 113 2.44 -9.49 -2.01
C ILE A 113 3.47 -8.37 -1.81
N PRO A 114 3.55 -7.76 -0.62
CA PRO A 114 4.50 -6.69 -0.37
C PRO A 114 5.92 -7.24 -0.38
N ASP A 115 6.84 -6.54 -1.06
CA ASP A 115 8.27 -6.83 -0.96
C ASP A 115 8.76 -6.46 0.44
N ILE A 116 8.84 -7.45 1.33
CA ILE A 116 9.45 -7.27 2.64
C ILE A 116 10.96 -7.40 2.43
N PRO A 117 11.75 -6.32 2.56
CA PRO A 117 13.20 -6.45 2.49
C PRO A 117 13.67 -7.41 3.58
N ASN A 118 14.33 -8.50 3.19
CA ASN A 118 15.00 -9.40 4.12
C ASN A 118 16.01 -8.55 4.93
N LYS A 119 15.76 -8.42 6.23
CA LYS A 119 16.67 -7.77 7.18
C LYS A 119 17.93 -8.60 7.39
#